data_AF-A0A1Q6Q2J6-F1
#
_entry.id   AF-A0A1Q6Q2J6-F1
#
_cell.length_a   1.000
_cell.length_b   1.000
_cell.length_c   1.000
_cell.angle_alpha   90.00
_cell.angle_beta   90.00
_cell.angle_gamma   90.00
#
_symmetry.space_group_name_H-M   'P 1'
#
loop_
_entity.id
_entity.type
_entity.pdbx_description
1 polymer ?
#
loop_
_entity_poly.entity_id
_entity_poly.type
_entity_poly.pdbx_seq_one_letter_code
_entity_poly.pdbx_strand_id
1 'polypeptide(L)'
;MMKKLTALVMLLVMALCCCTAQADGTMKKFQPYTDVKMDVLEKYGFTTKSYDDFAFTAELQPSIDTISYADSYDTYTIQMDIKAVYSGKSCTLYPRLIFTREGTYTYYDNRMENVYIRNGENRYQVDVSGCSRYSKSDKYGGGTATDSSVEILCGNGIAVLKDIANSDNSIHVRFDYYGGKDITLSSSNIAALKKFYNACEEAGIFEQDALYALQDDFSAITLLNK
;
A
#
# COMPACT_ATOMS: atom_id res chain seq x y z
N MET A 1 22.76 -40.97 -33.16
CA MET A 1 21.43 -40.64 -32.57
C MET A 1 21.45 -40.50 -31.03
N MET A 2 22.48 -41.01 -30.32
CA MET A 2 22.58 -40.90 -28.84
C MET A 2 22.83 -39.48 -28.29
N LYS A 3 23.56 -38.60 -28.99
CA LYS A 3 23.94 -37.26 -28.48
C LYS A 3 22.75 -36.33 -28.19
N LYS A 4 21.65 -36.44 -28.95
CA LYS A 4 20.43 -35.63 -28.74
C LYS A 4 19.62 -36.12 -27.54
N LEU A 5 19.67 -37.42 -27.24
CA LEU A 5 18.99 -38.01 -26.09
C LEU A 5 19.72 -37.64 -24.79
N THR A 6 21.06 -37.64 -24.79
CA THR A 6 21.85 -37.23 -23.61
C THR A 6 21.64 -35.75 -23.27
N ALA A 7 21.54 -34.88 -24.29
CA ALA A 7 21.22 -33.47 -24.08
C ALA A 7 19.80 -33.26 -23.53
N LEU A 8 18.81 -34.01 -24.03
CA LEU A 8 17.43 -33.94 -23.54
C LEU A 8 17.31 -34.43 -22.08
N VAL A 9 18.02 -35.51 -21.74
CA VAL A 9 18.06 -36.05 -20.38
C VAL A 9 18.80 -35.10 -19.43
N MET A 10 19.91 -34.47 -19.85
CA MET A 10 20.54 -33.41 -19.05
C MET A 10 19.65 -32.17 -18.87
N LEU A 11 18.86 -31.79 -19.88
CA LEU A 11 17.90 -30.69 -19.76
C LEU A 11 16.75 -31.05 -18.81
N LEU A 12 16.25 -32.28 -18.87
CA LEU A 12 15.26 -32.79 -17.91
C LEU A 12 15.83 -32.87 -16.50
N VAL A 13 17.07 -33.32 -16.33
CA VAL A 13 17.74 -33.38 -15.03
C VAL A 13 18.04 -31.98 -14.49
N MET A 14 18.38 -30.99 -15.33
CA MET A 14 18.43 -29.59 -14.87
C MET A 14 17.05 -29.05 -14.51
N ALA A 15 15.98 -29.42 -15.23
CA ALA A 15 14.61 -29.03 -14.89
C ALA A 15 14.06 -29.75 -13.64
N LEU A 16 14.58 -30.93 -13.30
CA LEU A 16 14.24 -31.72 -12.11
C LEU A 16 15.16 -31.43 -10.90
N CYS A 17 16.40 -30.97 -11.15
CA CYS A 17 17.33 -30.45 -10.15
C CYS A 17 17.25 -28.92 -9.99
N CYS A 18 16.44 -28.24 -10.81
CA CYS A 18 15.71 -27.08 -10.34
C CYS A 18 14.84 -27.62 -9.21
N CYS A 19 15.43 -27.62 -8.01
CA CYS A 19 14.72 -27.69 -6.76
C CYS A 19 13.38 -27.02 -7.04
N THR A 20 12.29 -27.72 -6.77
CA THR A 20 11.14 -27.03 -6.22
C THR A 20 11.66 -26.40 -4.94
N ALA A 21 12.36 -25.27 -5.06
CA ALA A 21 12.27 -24.20 -4.11
C ALA A 21 10.78 -23.94 -4.11
N GLN A 22 10.07 -24.69 -3.26
CA GLN A 22 8.85 -24.20 -2.66
C GLN A 22 9.26 -22.81 -2.24
N ALA A 23 8.88 -21.81 -3.04
CA ALA A 23 9.26 -20.43 -2.83
C ALA A 23 8.91 -20.19 -1.38
N ASP A 24 9.92 -20.03 -0.55
CA ASP A 24 9.76 -19.80 0.86
C ASP A 24 8.99 -18.49 0.91
N GLY A 25 7.66 -18.59 0.99
CA GLY A 25 6.74 -17.46 0.84
C GLY A 25 6.84 -16.50 2.02
N THR A 26 7.72 -16.81 2.96
CA THR A 26 8.03 -16.01 4.12
C THR A 26 8.81 -14.77 3.73
N MET A 27 8.53 -13.68 4.43
CA MET A 27 9.20 -12.39 4.22
C MET A 27 10.71 -12.48 4.56
N LYS A 28 11.13 -13.52 5.30
CA LYS A 28 12.53 -13.80 5.65
C LYS A 28 13.45 -13.91 4.46
N LYS A 29 12.95 -14.27 3.27
CA LYS A 29 13.75 -14.31 2.05
C LYS A 29 14.37 -12.96 1.68
N PHE A 30 13.79 -11.86 2.17
CA PHE A 30 14.30 -10.50 1.95
C PHE A 30 15.41 -10.10 2.92
N GLN A 31 15.47 -10.72 4.10
CA GLN A 31 16.37 -10.33 5.18
C GLN A 31 17.85 -10.23 4.76
N PRO A 32 18.40 -11.10 3.88
CA PRO A 32 19.79 -10.98 3.43
C PRO A 32 20.09 -9.73 2.58
N TYR A 33 19.07 -9.01 2.12
CA TYR A 33 19.19 -7.93 1.13
C TYR A 33 18.75 -6.56 1.69
N THR A 34 18.40 -6.48 2.97
CA THR A 34 17.92 -5.25 3.60
C THR A 34 18.22 -5.23 5.09
N ASP A 35 18.42 -4.03 5.63
CA ASP A 35 18.56 -3.80 7.07
C ASP A 35 17.20 -3.72 7.78
N VAL A 36 16.10 -3.69 7.02
CA VAL A 36 14.74 -3.77 7.57
C VAL A 36 14.56 -5.11 8.28
N LYS A 37 14.04 -5.06 9.50
CA LYS A 37 13.84 -6.22 10.37
C LYS A 37 12.53 -6.94 10.01
N MET A 38 12.63 -7.99 9.19
CA MET A 38 11.44 -8.71 8.70
C MET A 38 10.71 -9.46 9.81
N ASP A 39 11.44 -9.92 10.82
CA ASP A 39 10.87 -10.56 12.02
C ASP A 39 9.98 -9.63 12.84
N VAL A 40 10.29 -8.32 12.86
CA VAL A 40 9.41 -7.31 13.43
C VAL A 40 8.10 -7.25 12.64
N LEU A 41 8.14 -7.20 11.31
CA LEU A 41 6.91 -7.21 10.50
C LEU A 41 6.07 -8.48 10.76
N GLU A 42 6.70 -9.66 10.85
CA GLU A 42 6.02 -10.91 11.23
C GLU A 42 5.36 -10.81 12.61
N LYS A 43 6.05 -10.26 13.62
CA LYS A 43 5.51 -10.01 14.97
C LYS A 43 4.28 -9.10 14.94
N TYR A 44 4.25 -8.12 14.04
CA TYR A 44 3.07 -7.26 13.83
C TYR A 44 1.98 -7.92 12.99
N GLY A 45 2.17 -9.16 12.54
CA GLY A 45 1.17 -9.94 11.80
C GLY A 45 1.13 -9.63 10.31
N PHE A 46 2.24 -9.14 9.75
CA PHE A 46 2.36 -9.01 8.30
C PHE A 46 2.53 -10.37 7.64
N THR A 47 1.95 -10.51 6.47
CA THR A 47 2.10 -11.69 5.61
C THR A 47 2.37 -11.25 4.18
N THR A 48 3.01 -12.11 3.39
CA THR A 48 3.20 -11.82 1.97
C THR A 48 1.94 -12.17 1.19
N LYS A 49 1.32 -11.16 0.57
CA LYS A 49 0.10 -11.31 -0.23
C LYS A 49 0.39 -11.80 -1.64
N SER A 50 1.41 -11.23 -2.26
CA SER A 50 1.75 -11.49 -3.65
C SER A 50 3.27 -11.49 -3.85
N TYR A 51 3.72 -12.28 -4.82
CA TYR A 51 5.08 -12.33 -5.31
C TYR A 51 5.07 -12.26 -6.82
N ASP A 52 5.84 -11.33 -7.38
CA ASP A 52 6.12 -11.24 -8.81
C ASP A 52 7.62 -11.29 -9.02
N ASP A 53 8.13 -12.49 -9.30
CA ASP A 53 9.56 -12.73 -9.54
C ASP A 53 10.03 -12.14 -10.89
N PHE A 54 9.13 -11.88 -11.83
CA PHE A 54 9.50 -11.21 -13.09
C PHE A 54 9.69 -9.71 -12.89
N ALA A 55 8.83 -9.10 -12.08
CA ALA A 55 8.95 -7.69 -11.70
C ALA A 55 9.92 -7.46 -10.52
N PHE A 56 10.41 -8.54 -9.90
CA PHE A 56 11.15 -8.53 -8.64
C PHE A 56 10.46 -7.71 -7.54
N THR A 57 9.17 -7.95 -7.36
CA THR A 57 8.39 -7.27 -6.32
C THR A 57 7.55 -8.22 -5.48
N ALA A 58 7.21 -7.78 -4.27
CA ALA A 58 6.27 -8.46 -3.40
C ALA A 58 5.44 -7.45 -2.61
N GLU A 59 4.27 -7.88 -2.13
CA GLU A 59 3.38 -7.04 -1.34
C GLU A 59 3.17 -7.67 0.02
N LEU A 60 3.51 -6.92 1.07
CA LEU A 60 3.40 -7.34 2.46
C LEU A 60 2.24 -6.59 3.08
N GLN A 61 1.31 -7.32 3.71
CA GLN A 61 0.09 -6.74 4.26
C GLN A 61 -0.08 -7.12 5.73
N PRO A 62 -0.47 -6.18 6.61
CA PRO A 62 -0.89 -6.51 7.97
C PRO A 62 -2.21 -7.27 7.95
N SER A 63 -2.57 -7.91 9.06
CA SER A 63 -3.82 -8.69 9.15
C SER A 63 -5.10 -7.86 8.98
N ILE A 64 -5.05 -6.56 9.32
CA ILE A 64 -6.07 -5.58 9.00
C ILE A 64 -5.39 -4.55 8.10
N ASP A 65 -5.54 -4.72 6.80
CA ASP A 65 -4.91 -3.89 5.77
C ASP A 65 -5.87 -2.84 5.21
N THR A 66 -7.19 -3.05 5.28
CA THR A 66 -8.16 -2.17 4.64
C THR A 66 -9.13 -1.53 5.63
N ILE A 67 -9.19 -0.19 5.61
CA ILE A 67 -10.29 0.59 6.19
C ILE A 67 -11.31 0.81 5.08
N SER A 68 -12.56 0.44 5.30
CA SER A 68 -13.64 0.59 4.30
C SER A 68 -14.85 1.31 4.89
N TYR A 69 -15.41 2.20 4.08
CA TYR A 69 -16.66 2.89 4.36
C TYR A 69 -17.54 2.84 3.13
N ALA A 70 -18.80 2.42 3.28
CA ALA A 70 -19.76 2.41 2.20
C ALA A 70 -20.95 3.32 2.55
N ASP A 71 -21.44 4.04 1.56
CA ASP A 71 -22.75 4.67 1.60
C ASP A 71 -23.70 4.01 0.58
N SER A 72 -24.80 4.68 0.25
CA SER A 72 -25.81 4.13 -0.66
C SER A 72 -25.33 3.96 -2.11
N TYR A 73 -24.19 4.55 -2.49
CA TYR A 73 -23.75 4.62 -3.88
C TYR A 73 -22.29 4.25 -4.09
N ASP A 74 -21.43 4.64 -3.15
CA ASP A 74 -19.98 4.54 -3.26
C ASP A 74 -19.38 3.84 -2.03
N THR A 75 -18.29 3.13 -2.27
CA THR A 75 -17.39 2.55 -1.27
C THR A 75 -16.05 3.26 -1.35
N TYR A 76 -15.54 3.69 -0.20
CA TYR A 76 -14.26 4.36 -0.04
C TYR A 76 -13.36 3.49 0.80
N THR A 77 -12.12 3.32 0.37
CA THR A 77 -11.15 2.54 1.13
C THR A 77 -9.81 3.24 1.26
N ILE A 78 -9.16 2.95 2.37
CA ILE A 78 -7.75 3.24 2.63
C ILE A 78 -7.10 1.90 2.93
N GLN A 79 -6.31 1.39 1.99
CA GLN A 79 -5.56 0.15 2.18
C GLN A 79 -4.10 0.47 2.55
N MET A 80 -3.54 -0.31 3.48
CA MET A 80 -2.20 -0.21 4.01
C MET A 80 -1.41 -1.43 3.58
N ASP A 81 -0.28 -1.23 2.90
CA ASP A 81 0.63 -2.31 2.59
C ASP A 81 2.07 -1.82 2.46
N ILE A 82 2.99 -2.77 2.22
CA ILE A 82 4.38 -2.48 1.92
C ILE A 82 4.74 -3.16 0.61
N LYS A 83 5.19 -2.37 -0.38
CA LYS A 83 5.80 -2.90 -1.60
C LYS A 83 7.27 -3.17 -1.34
N ALA A 84 7.69 -4.43 -1.39
CA ALA A 84 9.10 -4.77 -1.47
C ALA A 84 9.52 -4.76 -2.95
N VAL A 85 10.55 -3.98 -3.29
CA VAL A 85 11.24 -4.04 -4.59
C VAL A 85 12.63 -4.58 -4.30
N TYR A 86 12.94 -5.73 -4.91
CA TYR A 86 14.18 -6.43 -4.64
C TYR A 86 14.99 -6.68 -5.90
N SER A 87 16.26 -6.94 -5.69
CA SER A 87 17.19 -7.46 -6.69
C SER A 87 18.08 -8.46 -5.97
N GLY A 88 18.90 -9.23 -6.70
CA GLY A 88 19.83 -10.19 -6.08
C GLY A 88 20.87 -9.58 -5.12
N LYS A 89 20.87 -8.24 -4.90
CA LYS A 89 21.82 -7.54 -4.03
C LYS A 89 21.17 -6.55 -3.06
N SER A 90 19.90 -6.22 -3.23
CA SER A 90 19.23 -5.18 -2.43
C SER A 90 17.73 -5.41 -2.36
N CYS A 91 17.11 -4.99 -1.28
CA CYS A 91 15.66 -4.95 -1.12
C CYS A 91 15.27 -3.65 -0.42
N THR A 92 14.37 -2.91 -1.05
CA THR A 92 13.80 -1.67 -0.51
C THR A 92 12.32 -1.88 -0.25
N LEU A 93 11.86 -1.44 0.91
CA LEU A 93 10.48 -1.56 1.35
C LEU A 93 9.82 -0.19 1.32
N TYR A 94 8.77 -0.06 0.52
CA TYR A 94 7.99 1.16 0.37
C TYR A 94 6.64 0.98 1.07
N PRO A 95 6.43 1.59 2.25
CA PRO A 95 5.12 1.60 2.89
C PRO A 95 4.16 2.48 2.08
N ARG A 96 2.91 2.05 1.91
CA ARG A 96 1.94 2.72 1.04
C ARG A 96 0.57 2.86 1.71
N LEU A 97 -0.12 3.94 1.36
CA LEU A 97 -1.56 4.05 1.51
C LEU A 97 -2.18 4.04 0.11
N ILE A 98 -3.15 3.17 -0.10
CA ILE A 98 -3.88 3.05 -1.37
C ILE A 98 -5.29 3.57 -1.13
N PHE A 99 -5.60 4.71 -1.74
CA PHE A 99 -6.92 5.33 -1.66
C PHE A 99 -7.76 4.84 -2.82
N THR A 100 -8.93 4.28 -2.53
CA THR A 100 -9.85 3.84 -3.58
C THR A 100 -11.25 4.38 -3.35
N ARG A 101 -11.90 4.80 -4.42
CA ARG A 101 -13.33 5.09 -4.48
C ARG A 101 -13.94 4.21 -5.57
N GLU A 102 -14.87 3.37 -5.21
CA GLU A 102 -15.62 2.53 -6.14
C GLU A 102 -17.12 2.83 -6.00
N GLY A 103 -17.80 3.08 -7.11
CA GLY A 103 -19.25 3.28 -7.02
C GLY A 103 -19.93 3.63 -8.33
N THR A 104 -21.20 4.00 -8.19
CA THR A 104 -22.14 4.17 -9.30
C THR A 104 -22.31 5.63 -9.75
N TYR A 105 -21.84 6.60 -8.95
CA TYR A 105 -21.86 8.05 -9.26
C TYR A 105 -20.50 8.60 -9.73
N THR A 106 -19.78 7.80 -10.51
CA THR A 106 -18.53 8.19 -11.12
C THR A 106 -18.80 8.78 -12.51
N TYR A 107 -19.25 10.03 -12.54
CA TYR A 107 -19.33 10.81 -13.79
C TYR A 107 -17.95 10.92 -14.44
N TYR A 108 -17.93 11.05 -15.77
CA TYR A 108 -16.71 11.08 -16.59
C TYR A 108 -15.69 12.15 -16.15
N ASP A 109 -16.17 13.22 -15.51
CA ASP A 109 -15.46 14.39 -14.96
C ASP A 109 -15.29 14.37 -13.43
N ASN A 110 -15.91 13.43 -12.72
CA ASN A 110 -15.93 13.38 -11.26
C ASN A 110 -14.91 12.38 -10.71
N ARG A 111 -13.63 12.61 -10.99
CA ARG A 111 -12.51 11.78 -10.53
C ARG A 111 -12.08 12.18 -9.12
N MET A 112 -11.55 11.23 -8.37
CA MET A 112 -10.86 11.52 -7.12
C MET A 112 -9.57 12.32 -7.41
N GLU A 113 -9.49 13.57 -6.94
CA GLU A 113 -8.31 14.42 -7.18
C GLU A 113 -7.51 14.70 -5.91
N ASN A 114 -8.17 14.78 -4.76
CA ASN A 114 -7.51 15.03 -3.48
C ASN A 114 -8.11 14.15 -2.38
N VAL A 115 -7.28 13.76 -1.42
CA VAL A 115 -7.75 13.24 -0.13
C VAL A 115 -7.31 14.21 0.96
N TYR A 116 -8.27 14.70 1.73
CA TYR A 116 -8.00 15.55 2.89
C TYR A 116 -8.06 14.73 4.17
N ILE A 117 -7.06 14.92 5.02
CA ILE A 117 -7.01 14.28 6.34
C ILE A 117 -6.98 15.37 7.40
N ARG A 118 -7.85 15.23 8.40
CA ARG A 118 -7.93 16.12 9.55
C ARG A 118 -7.67 15.34 10.83
N ASN A 119 -6.69 15.77 11.60
CA ASN A 119 -6.36 15.28 12.94
C ASN A 119 -6.51 16.43 13.94
N GLY A 120 -7.65 16.51 14.63
CA GLY A 120 -7.97 17.68 15.46
C GLY A 120 -7.98 18.97 14.64
N GLU A 121 -7.04 19.87 14.90
CA GLU A 121 -6.86 21.12 14.14
C GLU A 121 -5.83 21.04 13.00
N ASN A 122 -5.00 19.99 12.97
CA ASN A 122 -4.08 19.77 11.86
C ASN A 122 -4.85 19.39 10.59
N ARG A 123 -4.37 19.84 9.43
CA ARG A 123 -4.97 19.61 8.12
C ARG A 123 -3.90 19.17 7.14
N TYR A 124 -4.17 18.08 6.46
CA TYR A 124 -3.31 17.48 5.46
C TYR A 124 -4.07 17.27 4.15
N GLN A 125 -3.34 17.27 3.06
CA GLN A 125 -3.82 16.94 1.73
C GLN A 125 -2.88 15.91 1.12
N VAL A 126 -3.47 14.99 0.38
CA VAL A 126 -2.78 14.03 -0.47
C VAL A 126 -3.25 14.31 -1.89
N ASP A 127 -2.31 14.67 -2.78
CA ASP A 127 -2.59 14.81 -4.21
C ASP A 127 -2.76 13.42 -4.81
N VAL A 128 -3.98 13.11 -5.26
CA VAL A 128 -4.31 11.83 -5.91
C VAL A 128 -4.83 12.06 -7.33
N SER A 129 -4.52 13.21 -7.92
CA SER A 129 -4.92 13.57 -9.29
C SER A 129 -4.34 12.62 -10.36
N GLY A 130 -3.29 11.88 -9.99
CA GLY A 130 -2.71 10.78 -10.76
C GLY A 130 -3.49 9.46 -10.73
N CYS A 131 -4.57 9.33 -9.95
CA CYS A 131 -5.23 8.04 -9.68
C CYS A 131 -5.70 7.26 -10.92
N SER A 132 -5.43 5.97 -11.01
CA SER A 132 -5.94 5.15 -12.11
C SER A 132 -7.48 5.05 -12.05
N ARG A 133 -8.17 5.23 -13.17
CA ARG A 133 -9.61 4.98 -13.30
C ARG A 133 -9.88 3.73 -14.14
N TYR A 134 -10.66 2.82 -13.58
CA TYR A 134 -11.25 1.69 -14.29
C TYR A 134 -12.77 1.81 -14.27
N SER A 135 -13.43 1.71 -15.42
CA SER A 135 -14.89 1.78 -15.53
C SER A 135 -15.43 0.55 -16.24
N LYS A 136 -16.42 -0.11 -15.64
CA LYS A 136 -17.17 -1.19 -16.27
C LYS A 136 -18.55 -0.67 -16.64
N SER A 137 -18.76 -0.38 -17.93
CA SER A 137 -20.08 -0.07 -18.44
C SER A 137 -20.93 -1.35 -18.46
N ASP A 138 -22.14 -1.30 -17.91
CA ASP A 138 -23.15 -2.30 -18.20
C ASP A 138 -24.13 -1.77 -19.27
N LYS A 139 -24.86 -2.68 -19.92
CA LYS A 139 -25.85 -2.33 -20.96
C LYS A 139 -27.11 -1.68 -20.38
N TYR A 140 -27.28 -1.70 -19.05
CA TYR A 140 -28.55 -1.39 -18.38
C TYR A 140 -28.47 -0.24 -17.36
N GLY A 141 -27.35 0.50 -17.30
CA GLY A 141 -27.25 1.76 -16.56
C GLY A 141 -26.78 1.66 -15.10
N GLY A 142 -26.25 0.51 -14.67
CA GLY A 142 -25.64 0.27 -13.36
C GLY A 142 -24.10 0.21 -13.38
N GLY A 143 -23.46 0.84 -14.38
CA GLY A 143 -22.01 0.86 -14.52
C GLY A 143 -21.29 1.32 -13.24
N THR A 144 -20.19 0.66 -12.91
CA THR A 144 -19.35 0.99 -11.76
C THR A 144 -18.04 1.56 -12.28
N ALA A 145 -17.53 2.63 -11.66
CA ALA A 145 -16.14 3.01 -11.82
C ALA A 145 -15.41 3.02 -10.49
N THR A 146 -14.12 2.73 -10.61
CA THR A 146 -13.16 2.64 -9.53
C THR A 146 -12.01 3.60 -9.83
N ASP A 147 -11.83 4.58 -8.96
CA ASP A 147 -10.65 5.44 -8.91
C ASP A 147 -9.72 4.89 -7.83
N SER A 148 -8.44 4.68 -8.14
CA SER A 148 -7.46 4.14 -7.20
C SER A 148 -6.10 4.85 -7.33
N SER A 149 -5.57 5.32 -6.21
CA SER A 149 -4.28 6.01 -6.13
C SER A 149 -3.39 5.33 -5.10
N VAL A 150 -2.13 5.11 -5.46
CA VAL A 150 -1.14 4.41 -4.64
C VAL A 150 -0.12 5.42 -4.17
N GLU A 151 -0.15 5.73 -2.88
CA GLU A 151 0.64 6.81 -2.29
C GLU A 151 1.74 6.23 -1.41
N ILE A 152 3.00 6.44 -1.80
CA ILE A 152 4.15 5.98 -1.02
C ILE A 152 4.34 6.91 0.17
N LEU A 153 4.41 6.34 1.37
CA LEU A 153 4.70 7.08 2.59
C LEU A 153 6.20 7.38 2.67
N CYS A 154 6.58 8.54 2.16
CA CYS A 154 7.88 9.17 2.36
C CYS A 154 7.69 10.52 3.07
N GLY A 155 8.76 11.30 3.27
CA GLY A 155 8.72 12.70 3.75
C GLY A 155 7.56 13.09 4.69
N ASN A 156 6.60 13.83 4.14
CA ASN A 156 5.43 14.32 4.84
C ASN A 156 4.41 13.21 5.16
N GLY A 157 4.23 12.22 4.29
CA GLY A 157 3.34 11.08 4.50
C GLY A 157 3.72 10.28 5.76
N ILE A 158 5.01 10.09 6.00
CA ILE A 158 5.52 9.51 7.27
C ILE A 158 5.13 10.41 8.44
N ALA A 159 5.29 11.74 8.32
CA ALA A 159 4.93 12.68 9.37
C ALA A 159 3.41 12.73 9.64
N VAL A 160 2.57 12.65 8.61
CA VAL A 160 1.11 12.55 8.73
C VAL A 160 0.72 11.27 9.47
N LEU A 161 1.27 10.13 9.05
CA LEU A 161 0.97 8.85 9.68
C LEU A 161 1.44 8.84 11.15
N LYS A 162 2.60 9.43 11.45
CA LYS A 162 3.10 9.62 12.81
C LYS A 162 2.16 10.48 13.66
N ASP A 163 1.66 11.59 13.12
CA ASP A 163 0.73 12.48 13.83
C ASP A 163 -0.59 11.74 14.16
N ILE A 164 -1.10 10.95 13.22
CA ILE A 164 -2.29 10.10 13.44
C ILE A 164 -2.03 9.04 14.51
N ALA A 165 -0.89 8.33 14.43
CA ALA A 165 -0.57 7.22 15.33
C ALA A 165 -0.37 7.65 16.80
N ASN A 166 0.06 8.91 17.02
CA ASN A 166 0.37 9.47 18.33
C ASN A 166 -0.70 10.43 18.86
N SER A 167 -1.85 10.53 18.19
CA SER A 167 -2.96 11.40 18.57
C SER A 167 -4.13 10.62 19.16
N ASP A 168 -4.83 11.24 20.11
CA ASP A 168 -6.11 10.78 20.65
C ASP A 168 -7.31 11.54 20.04
N ASN A 169 -7.06 12.41 19.03
CA ASN A 169 -8.11 13.19 18.40
C ASN A 169 -9.00 12.34 17.47
N SER A 170 -10.19 12.87 17.18
CA SER A 170 -11.00 12.38 16.06
C SER A 170 -10.27 12.61 14.74
N ILE A 171 -10.11 11.55 13.96
CA ILE A 171 -9.51 11.59 12.63
C ILE A 171 -10.61 11.57 11.59
N HIS A 172 -10.60 12.55 10.70
CA HIS A 172 -11.55 12.69 9.61
C HIS A 172 -10.81 12.57 8.28
N VAL A 173 -11.36 11.79 7.35
CA VAL A 173 -10.83 11.63 5.99
C VAL A 173 -11.92 12.00 5.01
N ARG A 174 -11.60 12.90 4.08
CA ARG A 174 -12.50 13.30 2.99
C ARG A 174 -11.86 12.98 1.65
N PHE A 175 -12.55 12.16 0.87
CA PHE A 175 -12.23 11.93 -0.54
C PHE A 175 -12.89 13.05 -1.34
N ASP A 176 -12.10 13.96 -1.91
CA ASP A 176 -12.62 15.15 -2.55
C ASP A 176 -12.96 14.91 -4.02
N TYR A 177 -14.22 15.21 -4.32
CA TYR A 177 -14.88 15.16 -5.61
C TYR A 177 -16.20 15.95 -5.48
N TYR A 178 -16.98 16.14 -6.55
CA TYR A 178 -18.29 16.79 -6.46
C TYR A 178 -19.26 16.02 -5.54
N GLY A 179 -19.43 16.47 -4.29
CA GLY A 179 -20.21 15.79 -3.25
C GLY A 179 -19.39 14.99 -2.23
N GLY A 180 -18.07 15.21 -2.17
CA GLY A 180 -17.12 14.49 -1.32
C GLY A 180 -17.60 14.15 0.09
N LYS A 181 -17.30 12.92 0.52
CA LYS A 181 -17.75 12.36 1.80
C LYS A 181 -16.69 12.54 2.88
N ASP A 182 -17.05 13.20 3.99
CA ASP A 182 -16.26 13.21 5.22
C ASP A 182 -16.58 11.95 6.04
N ILE A 183 -15.53 11.19 6.35
CA ILE A 183 -15.58 9.93 7.09
C ILE A 183 -14.80 10.10 8.38
N THR A 184 -15.47 9.93 9.52
CA THR A 184 -14.81 9.81 10.81
C THR A 184 -14.26 8.40 10.98
N LEU A 185 -12.96 8.26 11.24
CA LEU A 185 -12.35 6.96 11.51
C LEU A 185 -12.80 6.44 12.89
N SER A 186 -13.18 5.17 12.95
CA SER A 186 -13.44 4.50 14.22
C SER A 186 -12.15 4.26 15.00
N SER A 187 -12.27 3.97 16.30
CA SER A 187 -11.12 3.62 17.14
C SER A 187 -10.35 2.40 16.60
N SER A 188 -11.04 1.43 15.97
CA SER A 188 -10.37 0.27 15.36
C SER A 188 -9.56 0.65 14.11
N ASN A 189 -10.06 1.60 13.31
CA ASN A 189 -9.36 2.10 12.12
C ASN A 189 -8.09 2.86 12.52
N ILE A 190 -8.19 3.71 13.55
CA ILE A 190 -7.04 4.43 14.10
C ILE A 190 -6.03 3.45 14.70
N ALA A 191 -6.48 2.41 15.41
CA ALA A 191 -5.61 1.37 15.93
C ALA A 191 -4.89 0.59 14.82
N ALA A 192 -5.53 0.34 13.68
CA ALA A 192 -4.90 -0.30 12.52
C ALA A 192 -3.79 0.58 11.92
N LEU A 193 -4.06 1.87 11.70
CA LEU A 193 -3.06 2.84 11.22
C LEU A 193 -1.88 2.97 12.19
N LYS A 194 -2.15 3.04 13.50
CA LYS A 194 -1.12 3.07 14.55
C LYS A 194 -0.27 1.80 14.54
N LYS A 195 -0.89 0.63 14.39
CA LYS A 195 -0.18 -0.65 14.31
C LYS A 195 0.71 -0.70 13.06
N PHE A 196 0.22 -0.22 11.93
CA PHE A 196 0.99 -0.11 10.69
C PHE A 196 2.20 0.84 10.84
N TYR A 197 2.00 2.02 11.43
CA TYR A 197 3.08 2.96 11.76
C TYR A 197 4.15 2.33 12.64
N ASN A 198 3.75 1.75 13.79
CA ASN A 198 4.68 1.16 14.74
C ASN A 198 5.48 0.00 14.13
N ALA A 199 4.85 -0.81 13.26
CA ALA A 199 5.53 -1.87 12.55
C ALA A 199 6.62 -1.31 11.61
N CYS A 200 6.30 -0.27 10.85
CA CYS A 200 7.26 0.36 9.93
C CYS A 200 8.39 1.07 10.68
N GLU A 201 8.10 1.74 11.80
CA GLU A 201 9.09 2.41 12.64
C GLU A 201 10.02 1.38 13.32
N GLU A 202 9.48 0.38 14.02
CA GLU A 202 10.29 -0.62 14.75
C GLU A 202 11.12 -1.49 13.80
N ALA A 203 10.60 -1.78 12.61
CA ALA A 203 11.31 -2.55 11.58
C ALA A 203 12.41 -1.74 10.87
N GLY A 204 12.49 -0.42 11.07
CA GLY A 204 13.48 0.44 10.40
C GLY A 204 13.12 0.79 8.95
N ILE A 205 11.86 0.65 8.53
CA ILE A 205 11.44 0.99 7.16
C ILE A 205 11.65 2.47 6.88
N PHE A 206 11.29 3.34 7.82
CA PHE A 206 11.41 4.80 7.68
C PHE A 206 12.86 5.31 7.74
N GLU A 207 13.83 4.44 8.05
CA GLU A 207 15.25 4.79 8.11
C GLU A 207 15.96 4.53 6.77
N GLN A 208 15.29 3.92 5.79
CA GLN A 208 15.87 3.64 4.48
C GLN A 208 16.13 4.94 3.69
N ASP A 209 17.37 5.16 3.26
CA ASP A 209 17.81 6.31 2.44
C ASP A 209 16.91 6.53 1.20
N ALA A 210 16.43 5.44 0.59
CA ALA A 210 15.57 5.49 -0.59
C ALA A 210 14.28 6.30 -0.37
N LEU A 211 13.72 6.31 0.84
CA LEU A 211 12.50 7.07 1.14
C LEU A 211 12.77 8.57 1.24
N TYR A 212 13.99 9.00 1.54
CA TYR A 212 14.36 10.42 1.60
C TYR A 212 14.65 11.02 0.23
N ALA A 213 14.83 10.19 -0.80
CA ALA A 213 15.08 10.62 -2.17
C ALA A 213 13.79 10.75 -3.01
N LEU A 214 12.65 10.30 -2.49
CA LEU A 214 11.36 10.37 -3.18
C LEU A 214 10.67 11.72 -2.94
N GLN A 215 9.96 12.19 -3.96
CA GLN A 215 8.99 13.25 -3.80
C GLN A 215 7.68 12.66 -3.28
N ASP A 216 7.04 13.44 -2.42
CA ASP A 216 5.85 13.03 -1.70
C ASP A 216 4.62 13.80 -2.20
N ASP A 217 3.50 13.10 -2.30
CA ASP A 217 2.18 13.65 -2.68
C ASP A 217 1.42 14.17 -1.44
N PHE A 218 1.95 13.90 -0.24
CA PHE A 218 1.41 14.42 1.01
C PHE A 218 1.93 15.83 1.31
N SER A 219 1.02 16.71 1.74
CA SER A 219 1.33 18.07 2.15
C SER A 219 0.53 18.47 3.39
N ALA A 220 1.15 19.30 4.24
CA ALA A 220 0.46 19.90 5.35
C ALA A 220 -0.14 21.25 4.93
N ILE A 221 -1.46 21.40 5.11
CA ILE A 221 -2.17 22.65 4.89
C ILE A 221 -2.09 23.51 6.16
N THR A 222 -2.27 22.89 7.33
CA THR A 222 -2.21 23.55 8.63
C THR A 222 -1.58 22.63 9.67
N LEU A 223 -0.57 23.14 10.39
CA LEU A 223 0.08 22.46 11.52
C LEU A 223 0.11 23.41 12.71
N LEU A 224 -0.62 23.07 13.78
CA LEU A 224 -0.70 23.91 14.98
C LEU A 224 0.08 23.36 16.17
N ASN A 225 0.49 22.08 16.13
CA ASN A 225 1.29 21.43 17.16
C ASN A 225 2.78 21.34 16.75
N LYS A 226 3.44 22.48 16.55
CA LYS A 226 4.89 22.53 16.32
C LYS A 226 5.68 22.63 17.62
#